data_AF-A0A6P2MZX0-F1
#
_entry.id   AF-A0A6P2MZX0-F1
#
_cell.length_a   1.000
_cell.length_b   1.000
_cell.length_c   1.000
_cell.angle_alpha   90.00
_cell.angle_beta   90.00
_cell.angle_gamma   90.00
#
_symmetry.space_group_name_H-M   'P 1'
#
loop_
_entity.id
_entity.type
_entity.pdbx_description
1 polymer ?
#
loop_
_entity_poly.entity_id
_entity_poly.type
_entity_poly.pdbx_seq_one_letter_code
_entity_poly.pdbx_strand_id
1 'polypeptide(L)'
;MVWLFERTVQAWCQQDAARHAFNGLSLWAIDGITLRTPDSPANREHFGAQGYASGKVASYPQVRAATLTSLPTHLVANIAFDRYETNEMLYAKQLLERWMARSIRVLDAAGCERVLLTSLTDRRRFKAADLR
;
A
#
# COMPACT_ATOMS: atom_id res chain seq x y z
N MET A 1 -10.31 -3.43 -17.73
CA MET A 1 -9.83 -2.23 -17.00
C MET A 1 -8.54 -2.48 -16.25
N VAL A 2 -8.46 -3.48 -15.36
CA VAL A 2 -7.24 -3.80 -14.57
C VAL A 2 -6.00 -3.98 -15.44
N TRP A 3 -6.09 -4.74 -16.53
CA TRP A 3 -4.96 -4.99 -17.43
C TRP A 3 -4.35 -3.71 -18.03
N LEU A 4 -5.18 -2.75 -18.45
CA LEU A 4 -4.70 -1.49 -19.04
C LEU A 4 -3.99 -0.63 -17.98
N PHE A 5 -4.57 -0.54 -16.79
CA PHE A 5 -3.95 0.14 -15.66
C PHE A 5 -2.56 -0.44 -15.36
N GLU A 6 -2.46 -1.77 -15.23
CA GLU A 6 -1.21 -2.47 -14.94
C GLU A 6 -0.14 -2.21 -16.02
N ARG A 7 -0.51 -2.26 -17.31
CA ARG A 7 0.42 -2.02 -18.42
C ARG A 7 0.92 -0.60 -18.49
N THR A 8 0.03 0.37 -18.32
CA THR A 8 0.39 1.78 -18.39
C THR A 8 1.28 2.17 -17.21
N VAL A 9 0.92 1.75 -16.00
CA VAL A 9 1.74 1.96 -14.79
C VAL A 9 3.13 1.33 -14.97
N GLN A 10 3.20 0.08 -15.42
CA GLN A 10 4.48 -0.60 -15.59
C GLN A 10 5.38 0.18 -16.57
N ALA A 11 4.84 0.61 -17.71
CA ALA A 11 5.59 1.34 -18.71
C ALA A 11 6.12 2.68 -18.15
N TRP A 12 5.27 3.46 -17.48
CA TRP A 12 5.67 4.75 -16.92
C TRP A 12 6.66 4.61 -15.76
N CYS A 13 6.43 3.67 -14.85
CA CYS A 13 7.38 3.43 -13.75
C CYS A 13 8.74 2.94 -14.27
N GLN A 14 8.79 2.14 -15.34
CA GLN A 14 10.04 1.70 -15.95
C GLN A 14 10.78 2.84 -16.65
N GLN A 15 10.06 3.70 -17.38
CA GLN A 15 10.62 4.87 -18.05
C GLN A 15 11.34 5.81 -17.07
N ASP A 16 10.74 6.02 -15.90
CA ASP A 16 11.20 6.98 -14.91
C ASP A 16 12.15 6.41 -13.86
N ALA A 17 12.29 5.08 -13.80
CA ALA A 17 13.03 4.37 -12.74
C ALA A 17 14.47 4.83 -12.58
N ALA A 18 15.22 4.97 -13.68
CA ALA A 18 16.63 5.37 -13.63
C ALA A 18 16.80 6.86 -13.27
N ARG A 19 15.87 7.71 -13.75
CA ARG A 19 15.91 9.16 -13.53
C ARG A 19 15.66 9.53 -12.07
N HIS A 20 14.82 8.77 -11.38
CA HIS A 20 14.41 9.05 -10.02
C HIS A 20 14.94 8.03 -9.00
N ALA A 21 15.99 7.30 -9.36
CA ALA A 21 16.66 6.40 -8.42
C ALA A 21 17.34 7.20 -7.30
N PHE A 22 17.04 6.88 -6.05
CA PHE A 22 17.70 7.44 -4.88
C PHE A 22 18.75 6.45 -4.39
N ASN A 23 20.04 6.75 -4.59
CA ASN A 23 21.15 5.83 -4.23
C ASN A 23 21.00 4.41 -4.83
N GLY A 24 20.41 4.30 -6.02
CA GLY A 24 20.12 3.01 -6.68
C GLY A 24 18.83 2.32 -6.20
N LEU A 25 18.03 2.98 -5.34
CA LEU A 25 16.74 2.49 -4.86
C LEU A 25 15.58 3.23 -5.53
N SER A 26 14.45 2.52 -5.66
CA SER A 26 13.16 3.13 -5.98
C SER A 26 12.47 3.55 -4.69
N LEU A 27 11.90 4.76 -4.67
CA LEU A 27 11.20 5.31 -3.51
C LEU A 27 9.67 5.18 -3.68
N TRP A 28 9.02 4.56 -2.71
CA TRP A 28 7.59 4.26 -2.72
C TRP A 28 6.96 4.60 -1.37
N ALA A 29 5.71 5.06 -1.40
CA ALA A 29 4.85 5.20 -0.23
C ALA A 29 3.70 4.20 -0.30
N ILE A 30 3.25 3.74 0.87
CA ILE A 30 1.98 3.05 1.03
C ILE A 30 1.11 3.89 1.94
N ASP A 31 0.01 4.41 1.40
CA ASP A 31 -0.92 5.26 2.14
C ASP A 31 -2.32 4.64 2.13
N GLY A 32 -2.90 4.48 3.33
CA GLY A 32 -4.30 4.12 3.53
C GLY A 32 -5.25 5.28 3.31
N ILE A 33 -6.31 5.04 2.56
CA ILE A 33 -7.40 5.98 2.31
C ILE A 33 -8.74 5.32 2.64
N THR A 34 -9.72 6.13 3.03
CA THR A 34 -11.11 5.67 3.21
C THR A 34 -11.98 6.33 2.17
N LEU A 35 -12.65 5.51 1.37
CA LEU A 35 -13.60 5.95 0.36
C LEU A 35 -15.02 5.67 0.86
N ARG A 36 -15.98 6.52 0.47
CA ARG A 36 -17.39 6.26 0.69
C ARG A 36 -17.97 5.59 -0.55
N THR A 37 -18.91 4.67 -0.36
CA THR A 37 -19.67 4.06 -1.45
C THR A 37 -21.13 4.45 -1.38
N PRO A 38 -21.87 4.38 -2.50
CA PRO A 38 -23.31 4.59 -2.49
C PRO A 38 -23.98 3.68 -1.45
N ASP A 39 -24.95 4.24 -0.73
CA ASP A 39 -25.68 3.48 0.27
C ASP A 39 -26.60 2.45 -0.40
N SER A 40 -26.29 1.18 -0.19
CA SER A 40 -27.12 0.05 -0.60
C SER A 40 -26.94 -1.12 0.37
N PRO A 41 -27.94 -2.00 0.51
CA PRO A 41 -27.81 -3.20 1.35
C PRO A 41 -26.58 -4.04 0.99
N ALA A 42 -26.32 -4.24 -0.31
CA ALA A 42 -25.17 -5.00 -0.80
C ALA A 42 -23.83 -4.35 -0.43
N ASN A 43 -23.70 -3.01 -0.56
CA ASN A 43 -22.46 -2.33 -0.17
C ASN A 43 -22.26 -2.32 1.36
N ARG A 44 -23.33 -2.22 2.15
CA ARG A 44 -23.25 -2.30 3.61
C ARG A 44 -22.84 -3.69 4.06
N GLU A 45 -23.45 -4.72 3.49
CA GLU A 45 -23.07 -6.11 3.74
C GLU A 45 -21.61 -6.36 3.31
N HIS A 46 -21.20 -5.90 2.13
CA HIS A 46 -19.87 -6.19 1.61
C HIS A 46 -18.76 -5.35 2.26
N PHE A 47 -18.91 -4.05 2.43
CA PHE A 47 -17.83 -3.16 2.88
C PHE A 47 -17.92 -2.75 4.36
N GLY A 48 -19.11 -2.87 4.97
CA GLY A 48 -19.35 -2.37 6.31
C GLY A 48 -19.41 -0.84 6.37
N ALA A 49 -19.47 -0.32 7.58
CA ALA A 49 -19.51 1.12 7.86
C ALA A 49 -18.88 1.42 9.23
N GLN A 50 -18.39 2.64 9.41
CA GLN A 50 -17.84 3.05 10.69
C GLN A 50 -18.90 3.07 11.79
N GLY A 51 -18.66 2.30 12.85
CA GLY A 51 -19.37 2.42 14.13
C GLY A 51 -18.71 3.48 15.01
N TYR A 52 -19.52 4.30 15.67
CA TYR A 52 -19.09 5.25 16.69
C TYR A 52 -19.37 4.69 18.09
N ALA A 53 -18.59 5.11 19.10
CA ALA A 53 -18.79 4.70 20.49
C ALA A 53 -20.20 5.04 21.04
N SER A 54 -20.89 5.99 20.40
CA SER A 54 -22.29 6.35 20.69
C SER A 54 -23.33 5.36 20.15
N GLY A 55 -22.91 4.25 19.52
CA GLY A 55 -23.80 3.29 18.86
C GLY A 55 -24.32 3.75 17.50
N LYS A 56 -23.97 4.98 17.07
CA LYS A 56 -24.30 5.47 15.72
C LYS A 56 -23.42 4.77 14.68
N VAL A 57 -23.99 4.55 13.49
CA VAL A 57 -23.27 4.03 12.31
C VAL A 57 -23.18 5.15 11.27
N ALA A 58 -22.08 5.18 10.52
CA ALA A 58 -21.90 6.13 9.44
C ALA A 58 -23.02 6.05 8.39
N SER A 59 -23.41 7.22 7.87
CA SER A 59 -24.50 7.35 6.90
C SER A 59 -24.22 6.60 5.60
N TYR A 60 -22.96 6.34 5.26
CA TYR A 60 -22.57 5.61 4.04
C TYR A 60 -21.64 4.44 4.38
N PRO A 61 -21.73 3.32 3.65
CA PRO A 61 -20.71 2.29 3.71
C PRO A 61 -19.34 2.82 3.26
N GLN A 62 -18.29 2.29 3.86
CA GLN A 62 -16.93 2.76 3.69
C GLN A 62 -16.00 1.65 3.21
N VAL A 63 -15.17 1.97 2.23
CA VAL A 63 -14.14 1.08 1.67
C VAL A 63 -12.79 1.58 2.15
N ARG A 64 -11.96 0.67 2.65
CA ARG A 64 -10.54 0.97 2.86
C ARG A 64 -9.79 0.67 1.58
N ALA A 65 -8.86 1.54 1.23
CA ALA A 65 -7.91 1.24 0.17
C ALA A 65 -6.50 1.60 0.62
N ALA A 66 -5.49 0.86 0.17
CA ALA A 66 -4.10 1.29 0.24
C ALA A 66 -3.58 1.51 -1.17
N THR A 67 -2.85 2.60 -1.36
CA THR A 67 -2.18 2.89 -2.62
C THR A 67 -0.69 2.63 -2.48
N LEU A 68 -0.07 2.03 -3.48
CA LEU A 68 1.39 2.03 -3.66
C LEU A 68 1.73 3.17 -4.62
N THR A 69 2.43 4.19 -4.13
CA THR A 69 2.65 5.42 -4.90
C THR A 69 4.12 5.74 -5.02
N SER A 70 4.57 6.07 -6.23
CA SER A 70 5.94 6.51 -6.47
C SER A 70 6.13 7.88 -5.83
N LEU A 71 7.02 8.00 -4.85
CA LEU A 71 7.31 9.29 -4.21
C LEU A 71 7.79 10.38 -5.18
N PRO A 72 8.70 10.12 -6.14
CA PRO A 72 9.21 11.16 -7.03
C PRO A 72 8.23 11.60 -8.13
N THR A 73 7.29 10.74 -8.54
CA THR A 73 6.40 11.00 -9.68
C THR A 73 4.93 11.09 -9.30
N HIS A 74 4.58 10.75 -8.05
CA HIS A 74 3.21 10.61 -7.56
C HIS A 74 2.33 9.63 -8.35
N LEU A 75 2.94 8.75 -9.15
CA LEU A 75 2.21 7.71 -9.89
C LEU A 75 1.73 6.61 -8.93
N VAL A 76 0.42 6.35 -8.94
CA VAL A 76 -0.18 5.21 -8.23
C VAL A 76 0.10 3.95 -9.03
N ALA A 77 0.94 3.09 -8.49
CA ALA A 77 1.39 1.88 -9.14
C ALA A 77 0.55 0.64 -8.81
N ASN A 78 -0.14 0.66 -7.67
CA ASN A 78 -1.08 -0.40 -7.31
C ASN A 78 -2.07 0.13 -6.27
N ILE A 79 -3.23 -0.49 -6.20
CA ILE A 79 -4.26 -0.20 -5.19
C ILE A 79 -4.92 -1.50 -4.74
N ALA A 80 -5.08 -1.66 -3.43
CA ALA A 80 -5.80 -2.76 -2.81
C ALA A 80 -7.02 -2.19 -2.10
N PHE A 81 -8.15 -2.90 -2.14
CA PHE A 81 -9.39 -2.52 -1.49
C PHE A 81 -9.82 -3.58 -0.48
N ASP A 82 -10.37 -3.15 0.64
CA ASP A 82 -10.86 -4.03 1.69
C ASP A 82 -12.04 -3.38 2.44
N ARG A 83 -12.67 -4.15 3.33
CA ARG A 83 -13.77 -3.71 4.20
C ARG A 83 -13.28 -2.65 5.18
N TYR A 84 -14.21 -1.86 5.70
CA TYR A 84 -13.91 -0.80 6.67
C TYR A 84 -13.16 -1.30 7.91
N GLU A 85 -13.52 -2.49 8.39
CA GLU A 85 -13.06 -3.10 9.64
C GLU A 85 -11.64 -3.66 9.55
N THR A 86 -11.08 -3.78 8.34
CA THR A 86 -9.76 -4.37 8.12
C THR A 86 -8.66 -3.38 8.49
N ASN A 87 -7.70 -3.82 9.30
CA ASN A 87 -6.54 -3.02 9.69
C ASN A 87 -5.64 -2.71 8.48
N GLU A 88 -5.21 -1.45 8.36
CA GLU A 88 -4.29 -0.93 7.35
C GLU A 88 -3.05 -1.80 7.11
N MET A 89 -2.44 -2.28 8.18
CA MET A 89 -1.24 -3.09 8.12
C MET A 89 -1.47 -4.49 7.53
N LEU A 90 -2.71 -4.99 7.55
CA LEU A 90 -3.04 -6.32 7.02
C LEU A 90 -3.22 -6.30 5.50
N TYR A 91 -3.89 -5.28 4.95
CA TYR A 91 -4.10 -5.20 3.50
C TYR A 91 -2.96 -4.50 2.75
N ALA A 92 -2.17 -3.64 3.41
CA ALA A 92 -0.91 -3.13 2.83
C ALA A 92 0.03 -4.28 2.40
N LYS A 93 -0.02 -5.43 3.08
CA LYS A 93 0.75 -6.63 2.70
C LYS A 93 0.27 -7.26 1.40
N GLN A 94 -1.01 -7.15 1.05
CA GLN A 94 -1.55 -7.67 -0.23
C GLN A 94 -0.94 -6.94 -1.43
N LEU A 95 -0.57 -5.65 -1.27
CA LEU A 95 0.13 -4.90 -2.30
C LEU A 95 1.55 -5.45 -2.58
N LEU A 96 2.16 -6.11 -1.60
CA LEU A 96 3.50 -6.68 -1.69
C LEU A 96 3.54 -8.00 -2.47
N GLU A 97 2.43 -8.73 -2.59
CA GLU A 97 2.40 -10.01 -3.32
C GLU A 97 2.53 -9.83 -4.84
N ARG A 98 2.14 -8.65 -5.35
CA ARG A 98 2.20 -8.32 -6.78
C ARG A 98 3.48 -7.62 -7.21
N TRP A 99 4.30 -7.18 -6.25
CA TRP A 99 5.56 -6.48 -6.49
C TRP A 99 6.69 -7.24 -5.82
N MET A 100 7.73 -7.64 -6.56
CA MET A 100 8.92 -8.29 -6.00
C MET A 100 9.81 -7.30 -5.21
N ALA A 101 9.24 -6.60 -4.22
CA ALA A 101 10.01 -5.85 -3.24
C ALA A 101 10.65 -6.83 -2.27
N ARG A 102 11.91 -6.59 -1.89
CA ARG A 102 12.52 -7.29 -0.76
C ARG A 102 12.18 -6.50 0.49
N SER A 103 11.31 -7.04 1.33
CA SER A 103 11.09 -6.47 2.67
C SER A 103 12.18 -6.96 3.63
N ILE A 104 12.89 -6.03 4.26
CA ILE A 104 13.80 -6.29 5.37
C ILE A 104 13.06 -5.90 6.65
N ARG A 105 12.68 -6.90 7.45
CA ARG A 105 12.00 -6.72 8.73
C ARG A 105 13.02 -6.78 9.87
N VAL A 106 12.99 -5.80 10.77
CA VAL A 106 13.84 -5.74 11.96
C VAL A 106 12.95 -5.50 13.18
N LEU A 107 13.17 -6.28 14.22
CA LEU A 107 12.65 -6.00 15.56
C LEU A 107 13.75 -5.29 16.32
N ASP A 108 13.47 -4.10 16.85
CA ASP A 108 14.38 -3.44 17.77
C ASP A 108 14.32 -4.07 19.17
N ALA A 109 15.23 -3.66 20.04
CA ALA A 109 15.31 -4.17 21.42
C ALA A 109 14.08 -3.82 22.28
N ALA A 110 13.26 -2.86 21.86
CA ALA A 110 12.01 -2.49 22.52
C ALA A 110 10.80 -3.27 21.97
N GLY A 111 11.00 -4.16 20.99
CA GLY A 111 9.94 -4.93 20.36
C GLY A 111 9.18 -4.18 19.27
N CYS A 112 9.63 -2.99 18.88
CA CYS A 112 9.04 -2.25 17.77
C CYS A 112 9.51 -2.86 16.44
N GLU A 113 8.55 -3.08 15.56
CA GLU A 113 8.78 -3.62 14.23
C GLU A 113 9.09 -2.49 13.24
N ARG A 114 10.21 -2.61 12.53
CA ARG A 114 10.59 -1.75 11.40
C ARG A 114 10.66 -2.58 10.12
N VAL A 115 10.07 -2.09 9.04
CA VAL A 115 10.08 -2.75 7.73
C VAL A 115 10.68 -1.80 6.70
N LEU A 116 11.82 -2.17 6.12
CA LEU A 116 12.38 -1.50 4.94
C LEU A 116 11.98 -2.28 3.69
N LEU A 117 11.27 -1.63 2.79
CA LEU A 117 10.99 -2.17 1.47
C LEU A 117 12.12 -1.76 0.52
N THR A 118 12.93 -2.71 0.06
CA THR A 118 14.03 -2.47 -0.89
C THR A 118 13.66 -2.92 -2.30
N SER A 119 14.27 -2.28 -3.30
CA SER A 119 13.97 -2.55 -4.71
C SER A 119 14.36 -3.95 -5.18
N LEU A 120 13.73 -4.31 -6.30
CA LEU A 120 13.85 -5.52 -7.11
C LEU A 120 15.27 -5.87 -7.58
N THR A 121 16.11 -4.87 -7.82
CA THR A 121 17.35 -5.01 -8.61
C THR A 121 18.59 -5.31 -7.78
N ASP A 122 18.57 -5.04 -6.48
CA ASP A 122 19.73 -5.24 -5.62
C ASP A 122 19.41 -6.03 -4.35
N ARG A 123 19.52 -7.36 -4.48
CA ARG A 123 19.31 -8.31 -3.37
C ARG A 123 20.41 -8.27 -2.31
N ARG A 124 21.51 -7.53 -2.51
CA ARG A 124 22.73 -7.63 -1.67
C ARG A 124 23.14 -6.32 -1.01
N ARG A 125 22.69 -5.17 -1.52
CA ARG A 125 23.19 -3.85 -1.11
C ARG A 125 22.74 -3.35 0.26
N PHE A 126 21.58 -3.78 0.73
CA PHE A 126 21.08 -3.40 2.06
C PHE A 126 20.84 -4.64 2.92
N LYS A 127 21.41 -4.67 4.13
CA LYS A 127 21.24 -5.72 5.14
C LYS A 127 20.34 -5.21 6.26
N ALA A 128 19.71 -6.12 6.99
CA ALA A 128 18.93 -5.80 8.20
C ALA A 128 19.72 -4.98 9.23
N ALA A 129 21.04 -5.19 9.30
CA ALA A 129 21.93 -4.46 10.20
C ALA A 129 22.07 -2.97 9.86
N ASP A 130 21.72 -2.55 8.64
CA ASP A 130 21.89 -1.17 8.16
C ASP A 130 20.70 -0.27 8.57
N LEU A 131 19.68 -0.82 9.25
CA LEU A 131 18.44 -0.14 9.66
C LEU A 131 18.43 0.37 11.11
N ARG A 132 19.61 0.49 11.72
CA ARG A 132 19.76 0.95 13.11
C ARG A 132 19.33 2.40 13.29
#